data_AF-A0A7W0L104-F1
#
_entry.id   AF-A0A7W0L104-F1
#
_cell.length_a   1.000
_cell.length_b   1.000
_cell.length_c   1.000
_cell.angle_alpha   90.00
_cell.angle_beta   90.00
_cell.angle_gamma   90.00
#
_symmetry.space_group_name_H-M   'P 1'
#
loop_
_entity.id
_entity.type
_entity.pdbx_description
1 polymer ?
#
loop_
_entity_poly.entity_id
_entity_poly.type
_entity_poly.pdbx_seq_one_letter_code
_entity_poly.pdbx_strand_id
1 'polypeptide(L)' 'MSGAVRDSAEPPEPQELAVRVAQLIEGGMDRKTAMTTVASEAGVSRRVVFNALVAARNPED' A
#
# COMPACT_ATOMS: atom_id res chain seq x y z
N MET A 1 14.55 -28.40 -13.58
CA MET A 1 14.43 -26.94 -13.72
C MET A 1 12.96 -26.62 -13.83
N SER A 2 12.32 -26.12 -12.76
CA SER A 2 10.93 -25.68 -12.82
C SER A 2 10.91 -24.17 -12.99
N GLY A 3 10.51 -23.73 -14.18
CA GLY A 3 10.25 -22.35 -14.49
C GLY A 3 8.78 -21.99 -14.25
N ALA A 4 8.60 -20.69 -13.99
CA ALA A 4 7.37 -19.91 -14.11
C ALA A 4 6.24 -20.19 -13.10
N VAL A 5 6.34 -19.55 -11.94
CA VAL A 5 5.18 -18.83 -11.39
C VAL A 5 5.47 -17.35 -11.65
N ARG A 6 4.99 -16.83 -12.77
CA ARG A 6 4.83 -15.38 -12.90
C ARG A 6 3.65 -15.08 -12.01
N ASP A 7 3.96 -14.79 -10.75
CA ASP A 7 3.02 -14.31 -9.75
C ASP A 7 2.18 -13.23 -10.43
N SER A 8 0.92 -13.58 -10.69
CA SER A 8 -0.06 -12.59 -11.07
C SER A 8 -0.28 -11.78 -9.81
N ALA A 9 0.57 -10.77 -9.62
CA ALA A 9 0.48 -9.85 -8.50
C ALA A 9 -0.87 -9.16 -8.64
N GLU A 10 -1.88 -9.72 -7.98
CA GLU A 10 -3.13 -9.03 -7.75
C GLU A 10 -2.79 -7.63 -7.21
N PRO A 11 -3.47 -6.58 -7.70
CA PRO A 11 -3.23 -5.25 -7.19
C PRO A 11 -3.41 -5.30 -5.67
N PRO A 12 -2.45 -4.76 -4.89
CA PRO A 12 -2.48 -4.88 -3.44
C PRO A 12 -3.79 -4.31 -2.90
N GLU A 13 -4.43 -5.08 -2.03
CA GLU A 13 -5.70 -4.70 -1.43
C GLU A 13 -5.56 -3.37 -0.68
N PRO A 14 -6.60 -2.51 -0.65
CA PRO A 14 -6.55 -1.23 0.03
C PRO A 14 -6.12 -1.36 1.50
N GLN A 15 -6.56 -2.41 2.21
CA GLN A 15 -6.11 -2.66 3.59
C GLN A 15 -4.60 -2.89 3.68
N GLU A 16 -3.98 -3.62 2.73
CA GLU A 16 -2.54 -3.87 2.74
C GLU A 16 -1.74 -2.59 2.53
N LEU A 17 -2.19 -1.73 1.61
CA LEU A 17 -1.59 -0.42 1.38
C LEU A 17 -1.63 0.44 2.66
N ALA A 18 -2.74 0.43 3.38
CA ALA A 18 -2.89 1.16 4.63
C ALA A 18 -1.97 0.63 5.73
N VAL A 19 -1.88 -0.69 5.89
CA VAL A 19 -0.99 -1.35 6.86
C VAL A 19 0.48 -1.03 6.58
N ARG A 20 0.93 -1.12 5.32
CA ARG A 20 2.32 -0.80 4.96
C ARG A 20 2.67 0.65 5.25
N VAL A 21 1.77 1.59 4.97
CA VAL A 21 1.99 2.99 5.33
C VAL A 21 2.11 3.17 6.85
N ALA A 22 1.26 2.51 7.63
CA ALA A 22 1.32 2.57 9.09
C ALA A 22 2.67 2.04 9.63
N GLN A 23 3.14 0.90 9.12
CA GLN A 23 4.44 0.32 9.48
C GLN A 23 5.62 1.27 9.21
N LEU A 24 5.62 1.96 8.06
CA LEU A 24 6.66 2.94 7.75
C LEU A 24 6.62 4.14 8.69
N ILE A 25 5.41 4.61 9.05
CA ILE A 25 5.23 5.72 10.00
C ILE A 25 5.67 5.32 11.40
N GLU A 26 5.34 4.11 11.86
CA GLU A 26 5.81 3.55 13.14
C GLU A 26 7.34 3.42 13.17
N GLY A 27 7.97 3.15 12.02
CA GLY A 27 9.42 3.19 11.84
C GLY A 27 10.04 4.60 11.84
N GLY A 28 9.24 5.66 12.06
CA GLY A 28 9.69 7.05 12.13
C GLY A 28 9.70 7.78 10.78
N MET A 29 9.19 7.16 9.71
CA MET A 29 9.05 7.84 8.41
C MET A 29 7.91 8.83 8.45
N ASP A 30 8.08 10.01 7.84
CA ASP A 30 6.96 10.94 7.71
C ASP A 30 5.86 10.36 6.81
N ARG A 31 4.60 10.69 7.12
CA ARG A 31 3.43 10.19 6.38
C ARG A 31 3.52 10.46 4.88
N LYS A 32 4.08 11.59 4.45
CA LYS A 32 4.13 11.98 3.05
C LYS A 32 5.15 11.14 2.28
N THR A 33 6.28 10.82 2.88
CA THR A 33 7.29 9.92 2.34
C THR A 33 6.78 8.48 2.37
N ALA A 34 6.20 8.02 3.48
CA ALA A 34 5.63 6.67 3.60
C ALA A 34 4.60 6.36 2.50
N MET A 35 3.67 7.28 2.23
CA MET A 35 2.71 7.12 1.13
C MET A 35 3.37 7.08 -0.25
N THR A 36 4.46 7.83 -0.46
CA THR A 36 5.16 7.87 -1.76
C THR A 36 5.96 6.60 -1.97
N THR A 37 6.62 6.11 -0.92
CA THR A 37 7.34 4.83 -0.90
C THR A 37 6.39 3.68 -1.23
N VAL A 38 5.28 3.55 -0.48
CA VAL A 38 4.29 2.49 -0.71
C VAL A 38 3.68 2.57 -2.10
N ALA A 39 3.35 3.77 -2.59
CA ALA A 39 2.84 3.95 -3.96
C ALA A 39 3.84 3.46 -5.01
N SER A 40 5.12 3.77 -4.85
CA SER A 40 6.18 3.37 -5.78
C SER A 40 6.44 1.87 -5.74
N GLU A 41 6.48 1.27 -4.54
CA GLU A 41 6.66 -0.17 -4.36
C GLU A 41 5.48 -0.99 -4.88
N ALA A 42 4.26 -0.49 -4.70
CA ALA A 42 3.03 -1.13 -5.17
C ALA A 42 2.72 -0.85 -6.65
N GLY A 43 3.46 0.04 -7.32
CA GLY A 43 3.18 0.44 -8.70
C GLY A 43 1.86 1.18 -8.88
N VAL A 44 1.35 1.83 -7.82
CA VAL A 44 0.07 2.57 -7.84
C VAL A 44 0.29 4.07 -7.64
N SER A 45 -0.73 4.87 -7.93
CA SER A 45 -0.66 6.29 -7.63
C SER A 45 -0.77 6.56 -6.13
N ARG A 46 -0.14 7.64 -5.66
CA ARG A 46 -0.28 8.14 -4.29
C ARG A 46 -1.75 8.36 -3.86
N ARG A 47 -2.63 8.69 -4.82
CA ARG A 47 -4.07 8.87 -4.56
C ARG A 47 -4.75 7.55 -4.17
N VAL A 48 -4.35 6.42 -4.78
CA VAL A 48 -4.86 5.10 -4.42
C VAL A 48 -4.48 4.76 -2.97
N VAL A 49 -3.22 5.00 -2.60
CA VAL A 49 -2.74 4.81 -1.21
C VAL A 49 -3.48 5.73 -0.23
N PHE A 50 -3.78 6.98 -0.63
CA PHE A 50 -4.60 7.88 0.20
C PHE A 50 -6.01 7.36 0.41
N ASN A 51 -6.68 6.92 -0.66
CA ASN A 51 -8.02 6.36 -0.58
C ASN A 51 -8.06 5.12 0.30
N ALA A 52 -7.05 4.24 0.20
CA ALA A 52 -6.86 3.10 1.08
C ALA A 52 -6.79 3.49 2.57
N LEU A 53 -6.04 4.55 2.91
CA LEU A 53 -5.98 5.07 4.28
C LEU A 53 -7.31 5.65 4.75
N VAL A 54 -8.08 6.29 3.86
CA VAL A 54 -9.40 6.84 4.19
C VAL A 54 -10.41 5.71 4.42
N ALA A 55 -10.44 4.72 3.53
CA ALA A 55 -11.30 3.54 3.65
C ALA A 55 -10.98 2.73 4.92
N ALA A 56 -9.70 2.55 5.26
CA ALA A 56 -9.29 1.88 6.49
C ALA A 56 -9.74 2.61 7.77
N ARG A 57 -9.93 3.93 7.72
CA ARG A 57 -10.39 4.75 8.86
C ARG A 57 -11.92 4.75 9.00
N ASN A 58 -12.64 4.59 7.89
CA ASN A 58 -14.10 4.57 7.85
C ASN A 58 -14.58 3.25 7.22
N PRO A 59 -14.64 2.15 7.99
CA PRO A 59 -15.08 0.86 7.48
C PRO A 59 -16.60 0.77 7.22
N GLU A 60 -17.36 1.85 7.43
CA GLU A 60 -18.81 1.91 7.27
C GLU A 60 -19.23 2.44 5.89
N ASP A 61 -18.95 1.67 4.84
CA ASP A 61 -19.64 1.71 3.53
C ASP A 61 -19.60 0.31 2.87
#